data_AF-A0A955ZQ43-F1
#
_entry.id   AF-A0A955ZQ43-F1
#
_cell.length_a   1.000
_cell.length_b   1.000
_cell.length_c   1.000
_cell.angle_alpha   90.00
_cell.angle_beta   90.00
_cell.angle_gamma   90.00
#
_symmetry.space_group_name_H-M   'P 1'
#
loop_
_entity.id
_entity.type
_entity.pdbx_description
1 polymer ?
#
loop_
_entity_poly.entity_id
_entity_poly.type
_entity_poly.pdbx_seq_one_letter_code
_entity_poly.pdbx_strand_id
1 'polypeptide(L)' 'MTSATVDGKSQGMKELVSRLVAQADLSEEQANKVAEVVRGFLQEKLPESIQGPVMGALTGDNVDSAADAVKGALGKLF' A
#
# COMPACT_ATOMS: atom_id res chain seq x y z
N MET A 1 19.61 -25.63 5.07
CA MET A 1 19.85 -24.50 5.99
C MET A 1 19.99 -23.24 5.14
N THR A 2 18.93 -22.42 5.14
CA THR A 2 18.89 -20.95 5.00
C THR A 2 17.51 -20.59 4.46
N SER A 3 16.64 -20.25 5.41
CA SER A 3 15.34 -19.64 5.17
C SER A 3 15.53 -18.33 4.42
N ALA A 4 15.08 -18.28 3.17
CA ALA A 4 14.74 -17.03 2.51
C ALA A 4 13.21 -17.01 2.36
N THR A 5 12.52 -16.96 3.51
CA THR A 5 11.17 -16.41 3.56
C THR A 5 11.33 -14.92 3.27
N VAL A 6 11.17 -14.55 2.01
CA VAL A 6 11.14 -13.15 1.62
C VAL A 6 9.89 -12.54 2.22
N ASP A 7 10.09 -11.69 3.22
CA ASP A 7 9.16 -10.77 3.87
C ASP A 7 8.49 -9.79 2.88
N GLY A 8 7.74 -10.30 1.90
CA GLY A 8 6.97 -9.52 0.93
C GLY A 8 5.64 -8.95 1.48
N LYS A 9 5.33 -9.14 2.77
CA LYS A 9 3.95 -9.05 3.30
C LYS A 9 3.55 -7.71 3.94
N SER A 10 4.36 -6.65 3.81
CA SER A 10 4.07 -5.33 4.44
C SER A 10 4.86 -4.15 3.86
N GLN A 11 5.33 -4.23 2.60
CA GLN A 11 6.31 -3.25 2.09
C GLN A 11 5.73 -1.85 1.84
N GLY A 12 4.49 -1.72 1.35
CA GLY A 12 3.89 -0.42 1.01
C GLY A 12 3.75 0.54 2.20
N MET A 13 3.17 0.07 3.30
CA MET A 13 3.02 0.89 4.51
C MET A 13 4.35 1.19 5.19
N LYS A 14 5.25 0.19 5.23
CA LYS A 14 6.61 0.38 5.78
C LYS A 14 7.41 1.39 4.98
N GLU A 15 7.26 1.41 3.66
CA GLU A 15 7.91 2.40 2.80
C GLU A 15 7.34 3.80 3.01
N LEU A 16 6.01 3.94 3.14
CA LEU A 16 5.37 5.21 3.47
C LEU A 16 5.88 5.76 4.81
N VAL A 17 5.91 4.91 5.85
CA VAL A 17 6.44 5.27 7.17
C VAL A 17 7.92 5.67 7.08
N SER A 18 8.73 4.90 6.37
CA SER A 18 10.16 5.21 6.17
C SER A 18 10.36 6.58 5.49
N ARG A 19 9.56 6.91 4.47
CA ARG A 19 9.60 8.23 3.82
C ARG A 19 9.15 9.34 4.75
N LEU A 20 8.13 9.12 5.58
CA LEU A 20 7.67 10.10 6.57
C LEU A 20 8.74 10.38 7.63
N VAL A 21 9.43 9.34 8.11
CA VAL A 21 10.58 9.50 9.02
C VAL A 21 11.71 10.26 8.34
N ALA A 22 12.12 9.83 7.14
CA ALA A 22 13.30 10.38 6.48
C ALA A 22 13.11 11.78 5.88
N GLN A 23 11.90 12.13 5.44
CA GLN A 23 11.64 13.38 4.71
C GLN A 23 10.87 14.42 5.54
N ALA A 24 10.06 13.98 6.49
CA ALA A 24 9.30 14.88 7.37
C ALA A 24 9.87 14.94 8.79
N ASP A 25 11.00 14.27 9.05
CA ASP A 25 11.70 14.21 10.34
C ASP A 25 10.77 13.80 11.50
N LEU A 26 9.86 12.87 11.19
CA LEU A 26 8.90 12.33 12.15
C LEU A 26 9.49 11.14 12.89
N SER A 27 9.10 10.97 14.16
CA SER A 27 9.39 9.72 14.85
C SER A 27 8.63 8.55 14.22
N GLU A 28 9.13 7.34 14.38
CA GLU A 28 8.47 6.14 13.83
C GLU A 28 7.02 6.01 14.33
N GLU A 29 6.73 6.32 15.59
CA GLU A 29 5.37 6.35 16.13
C GLU A 29 4.48 7.40 15.44
N GLN A 30 5.02 8.60 15.17
CA GLN A 30 4.27 9.66 14.48
C GLN A 30 4.01 9.29 13.02
N ALA A 31 5.03 8.75 12.34
CA ALA A 31 4.92 8.30 10.96
C ALA A 31 3.88 7.18 10.80
N ASN A 32 3.82 6.22 11.74
CA ASN A 32 2.79 5.19 11.75
C ASN A 32 1.37 5.78 11.88
N LYS A 33 1.17 6.72 12.81
CA LYS A 33 -0.14 7.39 12.98
C LYS A 33 -0.55 8.16 11.74
N VAL A 34 0.38 8.88 11.11
CA VAL A 34 0.13 9.61 9.86
C VAL A 34 -0.21 8.65 8.72
N ALA A 35 0.50 7.53 8.62
CA ALA A 35 0.24 6.52 7.61
C ALA A 35 -1.18 5.92 7.76
N GLU A 36 -1.66 5.71 8.99
CA GLU A 36 -3.05 5.29 9.24
C GLU A 36 -4.09 6.34 8.83
N VAL A 37 -3.83 7.62 9.11
CA VAL A 37 -4.71 8.72 8.69
C VAL A 37 -4.78 8.80 7.16
N VAL A 38 -3.65 8.68 6.47
CA VAL A 38 -3.59 8.67 5.00
C VAL A 38 -4.34 7.47 4.43
N ARG A 39 -4.18 6.29 5.05
CA ARG A 39 -4.93 5.09 4.66
C ARG A 39 -6.44 5.30 4.79
N GLY A 40 -6.91 5.84 5.93
CA GLY A 40 -8.33 6.13 6.14
C GLY A 40 -8.88 7.12 5.11
N PHE A 41 -8.13 8.20 4.85
CA PHE A 41 -8.50 9.18 3.84
C PHE A 41 -8.62 8.57 2.43
N LEU A 42 -7.66 7.73 2.05
CA LEU A 42 -7.70 7.03 0.76
C LEU A 42 -8.91 6.08 0.68
N GLN A 43 -9.25 5.37 1.75
CA GLN A 43 -10.44 4.52 1.76
C GLN A 43 -11.73 5.32 1.55
N GLU A 44 -11.84 6.52 2.13
CA GLU A 44 -13.04 7.35 2.01
C GLU A 44 -13.16 8.07 0.67
N LYS A 45 -12.03 8.40 0.02
CA LYS A 45 -12.01 9.17 -1.23
C LYS A 45 -11.93 8.32 -2.48
N LEU A 46 -11.45 7.09 -2.37
CA LEU A 46 -11.34 6.21 -3.53
C LEU A 46 -12.69 5.55 -3.83
N PRO A 47 -13.17 5.62 -5.08
CA PRO A 47 -14.33 4.84 -5.48
C PRO A 47 -14.05 3.34 -5.35
N GLU A 48 -15.10 2.56 -5.06
CA GLU A 48 -15.01 1.12 -4.72
C GLU A 48 -14.20 0.31 -5.75
N SER A 49 -14.27 0.69 -7.03
CA SER A 49 -13.56 0.03 -8.13
C SER A 49 -12.03 0.05 -8.01
N ILE A 50 -11.46 1.04 -7.32
CA ILE A 50 -9.99 1.18 -7.15
C ILE A 50 -9.54 1.08 -5.69
N GLN A 51 -10.49 1.10 -4.75
CA GLN A 51 -10.21 0.98 -3.32
C GLN A 51 -9.49 -0.34 -2.98
N GLY A 52 -9.98 -1.47 -3.51
CA GLY A 52 -9.37 -2.79 -3.30
C GLY A 52 -7.92 -2.86 -3.78
N PRO A 53 -7.61 -2.53 -5.05
CA PRO A 53 -6.24 -2.50 -5.57
C PRO A 53 -5.30 -1.58 -4.78
N VAL A 54 -5.74 -0.36 -4.44
CA VAL A 54 -4.88 0.59 -3.69
C VAL A 54 -4.64 0.11 -2.26
N MET A 55 -5.65 -0.41 -1.58
CA MET A 55 -5.47 -0.97 -0.24
C MET A 55 -4.57 -2.21 -0.27
N GLY A 56 -4.71 -3.07 -1.27
CA GLY A 56 -3.85 -4.24 -1.48
C GLY A 56 -2.39 -3.87 -1.74
N ALA A 57 -2.14 -2.76 -2.44
CA ALA A 57 -0.79 -2.23 -2.64
C ALA A 57 -0.20 -1.62 -1.36
N LEU A 58 -1.01 -0.92 -0.56
CA LEU A 58 -0.57 -0.32 0.70
C LEU A 58 -0.27 -1.37 1.78
N THR A 59 -1.07 -2.43 1.90
CA THR A 59 -0.82 -3.49 2.89
C THR A 59 0.20 -4.52 2.40
N GLY A 60 0.50 -4.56 1.10
CA GLY A 60 1.39 -5.55 0.51
C GLY A 60 0.78 -6.95 0.41
N ASP A 61 -0.51 -7.12 0.72
CA ASP A 61 -1.17 -8.42 0.66
C ASP A 61 -1.51 -8.86 -0.77
N ASN A 62 -1.54 -7.95 -1.74
CA ASN A 62 -2.15 -8.25 -3.05
C ASN A 62 -1.52 -7.51 -4.24
N VAL A 63 -0.23 -7.20 -4.23
CA VAL A 63 0.39 -6.45 -5.36
C VAL A 63 0.21 -7.19 -6.70
N ASP A 64 0.37 -8.52 -6.74
CA ASP A 64 0.15 -9.31 -7.94
C ASP A 64 -1.32 -9.31 -8.39
N SER A 65 -2.26 -9.55 -7.47
CA SER A 65 -3.71 -9.58 -7.77
C SER A 65 -4.27 -8.21 -8.14
N ALA A 66 -3.75 -7.13 -7.55
CA ALA A 66 -4.16 -5.75 -7.84
C ALA A 66 -3.66 -5.30 -9.22
N ALA A 67 -2.44 -5.69 -9.61
CA ALA A 67 -1.89 -5.42 -10.92
C ALA A 67 -2.71 -6.11 -12.03
N ASP A 68 -3.11 -7.38 -11.82
CA ASP A 68 -3.96 -8.10 -12.76
C ASP A 68 -5.39 -7.53 -12.84
N ALA A 69 -5.97 -7.09 -11.72
CA ALA A 69 -7.29 -6.46 -11.69
C ALA A 69 -7.29 -5.12 -12.46
N VAL A 70 -6.26 -4.29 -12.27
CA VAL A 70 -6.12 -3.03 -13.01
C VAL A 70 -5.90 -3.30 -14.49
N LYS A 71 -5.06 -4.27 -14.86
CA LYS A 71 -4.77 -4.60 -16.26
C LYS A 71 -6.01 -5.17 -16.97
N GLY A 72 -6.79 -6.02 -16.30
CA GLY A 72 -8.06 -6.54 -16.81
C GLY A 72 -9.14 -5.47 -16.94
N ALA A 73 -9.17 -4.51 -16.03
CA ALA A 73 -10.03 -3.32 -16.09
C ALA A 73 -9.44 -2.19 -16.94
N LEU A 74 -8.32 -2.39 -17.66
CA LEU A 74 -7.78 -1.45 -18.65
C LEU A 74 -7.81 -2.06 -20.06
N GLY A 75 -7.70 -3.38 -20.19
CA GLY A 75 -7.87 -4.10 -21.45
C GLY A 75 -9.33 -4.30 -21.88
N LYS A 76 -10.32 -3.81 -21.12
CA LYS A 76 -11.76 -3.92 -21.44
C LYS A 76 -12.39 -2.63 -21.98
N LEU A 77 -11.64 -1.54 -21.97
CA LEU A 77 -12.07 -0.19 -22.39
C LEU A 77 -11.16 0.37 -23.49
N PHE A 78 -10.25 -0.47 -23.98
CA PHE A 78 -9.52 -0.35 -25.24
C PHE A 78 -9.63 -1.70 -25.96
#